data_AF-W6MEQ0-F1
#
_entry.id   AF-W6MEQ0-F1
#
_cell.length_a   1.000
_cell.length_b   1.000
_cell.length_c   1.000
_cell.angle_alpha   90.00
_cell.angle_beta   90.00
_cell.angle_gamma   90.00
#
_symmetry.space_group_name_H-M   'P 1'
#
loop_
_entity.id
_entity.type
_entity.pdbx_description
1 polymer ?
#
loop_
_entity_poly.entity_id
_entity_poly.type
_entity_poly.pdbx_seq_one_letter_code
_entity_poly.pdbx_strand_id
1 'polypeptide(L)'
;QMLVGWWLVFCLIIATGFKSSLISHLTVQAKSRPIETYEDLTKLNNWRWAIDTWLMRGLPRDYFQTHKSPVIKEINRRLEQMDADPGLKEVAKGSFSIINYEKYIGVIIGTRYTDKMGYTPYYVSKKGIVVTPFYGWAFRRGAPFSDLFSRLVRQLDGTGIIGYWLKDVIAQRVRERKVAAVFTKTQDAQLPPLGLNHMQGAFYALFFGVIVCLLTLR
;
A
#
# COMPACT_ATOMS: atom_id res chain seq x y z
N GLN A 1 -43.88 -18.74 -34.05
CA GLN A 1 -42.65 -19.41 -33.57
C GLN A 1 -41.40 -18.52 -33.65
N MET A 2 -41.16 -17.76 -34.73
CA MET A 2 -39.98 -16.86 -34.82
C MET A 2 -39.89 -15.81 -33.72
N LEU A 3 -41.02 -15.26 -33.26
CA LEU A 3 -41.05 -14.25 -32.18
C LEU A 3 -40.53 -14.80 -30.84
N VAL A 4 -40.83 -16.06 -30.53
CA VAL A 4 -40.36 -16.74 -29.31
C VAL A 4 -38.86 -17.02 -29.40
N GLY A 5 -38.37 -17.43 -30.58
CA GLY A 5 -36.94 -17.61 -30.82
C GLY A 5 -36.17 -16.30 -30.63
N TRP A 6 -36.66 -15.19 -31.20
CA TRP A 6 -36.03 -13.87 -31.05
C TRP A 6 -36.05 -13.37 -29.60
N TRP A 7 -37.16 -13.59 -28.89
CA TRP A 7 -37.29 -13.26 -27.47
C TRP A 7 -36.29 -14.05 -26.61
N LEU A 8 -36.14 -15.36 -26.85
CA LEU A 8 -35.19 -16.19 -26.12
C LEU A 8 -33.74 -15.77 -26.36
N VAL A 9 -33.38 -15.43 -27.60
CA VAL A 9 -32.04 -14.90 -27.93
C VAL A 9 -31.81 -13.56 -27.23
N PHE A 10 -32.80 -12.68 -27.20
CA PHE A 10 -32.71 -11.40 -26.48
C PHE A 10 -32.52 -11.61 -24.96
N CYS A 11 -33.31 -12.48 -24.33
CA CYS A 11 -33.14 -12.85 -22.93
C CYS A 11 -31.76 -13.46 -22.65
N LEU A 12 -31.26 -14.31 -23.55
CA LEU A 12 -29.94 -14.94 -23.42
C LEU A 12 -28.81 -13.89 -23.46
N ILE A 13 -28.89 -12.93 -24.38
CA ILE A 13 -27.90 -11.85 -24.51
C ILE A 13 -27.89 -10.99 -23.24
N ILE A 14 -29.07 -10.59 -22.74
CA ILE A 14 -29.17 -9.80 -21.50
C ILE A 14 -28.62 -10.57 -20.30
N ALA A 15 -29.01 -11.84 -20.14
CA ALA A 15 -28.55 -12.67 -19.03
C ALA A 15 -27.02 -12.87 -19.05
N THR A 16 -26.45 -13.06 -20.23
CA THR A 16 -24.99 -13.24 -20.40
C THR A 16 -24.24 -11.94 -20.13
N GLY A 17 -24.74 -10.80 -20.63
CA GLY A 17 -24.17 -9.48 -20.37
C GLY A 17 -24.20 -9.10 -18.89
N PHE A 18 -25.33 -9.35 -18.22
CA PHE A 18 -25.46 -9.09 -16.78
C PHE A 18 -24.51 -9.96 -15.95
N LYS A 19 -24.41 -11.27 -16.25
CA LYS A 19 -23.46 -12.17 -15.59
C LYS A 19 -22.01 -11.70 -15.77
N SER A 20 -21.63 -11.31 -16.98
CA SER A 20 -20.28 -10.80 -17.26
C SER A 20 -19.96 -9.53 -16.46
N SER A 21 -20.88 -8.56 -16.46
CA SER A 21 -20.73 -7.32 -15.67
C SER A 21 -20.65 -7.60 -14.18
N LEU A 22 -21.50 -8.50 -13.66
CA LEU A 22 -21.50 -8.90 -12.26
C LEU A 22 -20.20 -9.59 -11.86
N ILE A 23 -19.68 -10.51 -12.69
CA ILE A 23 -18.38 -11.16 -12.46
C ILE A 23 -17.27 -10.11 -12.46
N SER A 24 -17.27 -9.17 -13.42
CA SER A 24 -16.29 -8.08 -13.44
C SER A 24 -16.37 -7.23 -12.16
N HIS A 25 -17.56 -6.97 -11.65
CA HIS A 25 -17.75 -6.18 -10.44
C HIS A 25 -17.36 -6.95 -9.17
N LEU A 26 -17.63 -8.26 -9.11
CA LEU A 26 -17.26 -9.12 -7.99
C LEU A 26 -15.76 -9.45 -7.97
N THR A 27 -15.11 -9.49 -9.14
CA THR A 27 -13.67 -9.75 -9.25
C THR A 27 -12.84 -8.50 -8.97
N VAL A 28 -13.31 -7.32 -9.37
CA VAL A 28 -12.69 -6.05 -8.99
C VAL A 28 -13.14 -5.70 -7.57
N GLN A 29 -12.38 -6.15 -6.58
CA GLN A 29 -12.53 -5.60 -5.23
C GLN A 29 -12.34 -4.09 -5.32
N ALA A 30 -13.36 -3.33 -4.92
CA ALA A 30 -13.30 -1.88 -4.88
C ALA A 30 -12.17 -1.46 -3.94
N LYS A 31 -10.99 -1.17 -4.50
CA LYS A 31 -9.87 -0.63 -3.74
C LYS A 31 -10.21 0.81 -3.40
N SER A 32 -10.26 1.13 -2.11
CA SER A 32 -10.35 2.52 -1.66
C SER A 32 -9.20 3.31 -2.27
N ARG A 33 -9.44 4.59 -2.54
CA ARG A 33 -8.40 5.47 -3.07
C ARG A 33 -7.20 5.44 -2.11
N PRO A 34 -5.99 5.13 -2.62
CA PRO A 34 -4.81 5.07 -1.77
C PRO A 34 -4.49 6.46 -1.21
N ILE A 35 -3.94 6.46 0.01
CA ILE A 35 -3.46 7.66 0.67
C ILE A 35 -2.10 8.00 0.09
N GLU A 36 -1.99 9.18 -0.52
CA GLU A 36 -0.77 9.59 -1.22
C GLU A 36 -0.06 10.80 -0.62
N THR A 37 -0.79 11.65 0.11
CA THR A 37 -0.23 12.88 0.65
C THR A 37 -0.70 13.14 2.08
N TYR A 38 -0.06 14.09 2.75
CA TYR A 38 -0.50 14.50 4.09
C TYR A 38 -1.88 15.14 4.09
N GLU A 39 -2.25 15.84 3.02
CA GLU A 39 -3.60 16.40 2.86
C GLU A 39 -4.64 15.27 2.85
N ASP A 40 -4.36 14.18 2.15
CA ASP A 40 -5.23 13.00 2.13
C ASP A 40 -5.33 12.38 3.53
N LEU A 41 -4.23 12.30 4.30
CA LEU A 41 -4.25 11.84 5.69
C LEU A 41 -5.09 12.72 6.62
N THR A 42 -4.96 14.05 6.51
CA THR A 42 -5.70 14.99 7.37
C THR A 42 -7.21 15.01 7.11
N LYS A 43 -7.65 14.61 5.92
CA LYS A 43 -9.09 14.54 5.56
C LYS A 43 -9.79 13.28 6.10
N LEU A 44 -9.03 12.26 6.48
CA LEU A 44 -9.61 11.01 6.97
C LEU A 44 -9.97 11.12 8.45
N ASN A 45 -11.25 10.93 8.73
CA ASN A 45 -11.75 10.81 10.09
C ASN A 45 -11.33 9.45 10.67
N ASN A 46 -10.89 9.44 11.92
CA ASN A 46 -10.50 8.22 12.67
C ASN A 46 -9.28 7.44 12.11
N TRP A 47 -8.44 8.08 11.28
CA TRP A 47 -7.19 7.50 10.80
C TRP A 47 -6.02 7.95 11.68
N ARG A 48 -5.18 7.01 12.15
CA ARG A 48 -4.00 7.30 12.99
C ARG A 48 -2.71 7.21 12.19
N TRP A 49 -1.69 7.93 12.61
CA TRP A 49 -0.38 7.85 11.99
C TRP A 49 0.76 7.99 12.99
N ALA A 50 1.85 7.30 12.70
CA ALA A 50 3.09 7.40 13.46
C ALA A 50 4.29 7.63 12.55
N ILE A 51 5.35 8.12 13.16
CA ILE A 51 6.69 8.15 12.56
C ILE A 51 7.61 7.22 13.35
N ASP A 52 8.59 6.66 12.64
CA ASP A 52 9.62 5.84 13.26
C ASP A 52 10.40 6.64 14.32
N THR A 53 10.58 6.07 15.51
CA THR A 53 11.15 6.77 16.67
C THR A 53 12.54 7.34 16.36
N TRP A 54 13.34 6.62 15.58
CA TRP A 54 14.68 7.07 15.21
C TRP A 54 14.67 8.23 14.21
N LEU A 55 13.62 8.37 13.39
CA LEU A 55 13.47 9.49 12.45
C LEU A 55 13.18 10.80 13.18
N MET A 56 12.58 10.74 14.37
CA MET A 56 12.38 11.92 15.22
C MET A 56 13.67 12.42 15.87
N ARG A 57 14.83 11.94 15.43
CA ARG A 57 16.15 12.44 15.80
C ARG A 57 16.76 13.17 14.58
N GLY A 58 16.92 14.49 14.68
CA GLY A 58 17.58 15.32 13.66
C GLY A 58 16.63 15.98 12.65
N LEU A 59 17.01 15.98 11.36
CA LEU A 59 16.35 16.76 10.30
C LEU A 59 14.82 16.58 10.22
N PRO A 60 14.24 15.37 10.34
CA PRO A 60 12.79 15.23 10.27
C PRO A 60 12.07 15.91 11.46
N ARG A 61 12.65 15.88 12.67
CA ARG A 61 12.10 16.59 13.83
C ARG A 61 12.05 18.09 13.57
N ASP A 62 13.14 18.66 13.09
CA ASP A 62 13.21 20.10 12.79
C ASP A 62 12.24 20.47 11.66
N TYR A 63 12.09 19.60 10.65
CA TYR A 63 11.09 19.76 9.61
C TYR A 63 9.69 19.87 10.22
N PHE A 64 9.22 18.89 10.99
CA PHE A 64 7.86 18.92 11.55
C PHE A 64 7.63 20.07 12.55
N GLN A 65 8.67 20.50 13.28
CA GLN A 65 8.57 21.57 14.28
C GLN A 65 8.58 22.99 13.66
N THR A 66 9.39 23.21 12.62
CA THR A 66 9.62 24.55 12.07
C THR A 66 8.77 24.86 10.83
N HIS A 67 8.14 23.85 10.23
CA HIS A 67 7.39 24.06 9.00
C HIS A 67 6.19 25.00 9.18
N LYS A 68 5.97 25.87 8.19
CA LYS A 68 4.89 26.88 8.23
C LYS A 68 3.55 26.35 7.73
N SER A 69 3.54 25.27 6.94
CA SER A 69 2.30 24.73 6.35
C SER A 69 1.32 24.27 7.42
N PRO A 70 0.02 24.64 7.33
CA PRO A 70 -0.99 24.20 8.28
C PRO A 70 -1.16 22.68 8.29
N VAL A 71 -1.01 22.02 7.14
CA VAL A 71 -1.13 20.56 6.99
C VAL A 71 -0.05 19.85 7.83
N ILE A 72 1.21 20.29 7.73
CA ILE A 72 2.32 19.68 8.46
C ILE A 72 2.20 19.91 9.96
N LYS A 73 1.72 21.08 10.38
CA LYS A 73 1.44 21.36 11.80
C LYS A 73 0.37 20.43 12.35
N GLU A 74 -0.68 20.17 11.57
CA GLU A 74 -1.74 19.23 11.97
C GLU A 74 -1.22 17.79 12.06
N ILE A 75 -0.42 17.36 11.09
CA ILE A 75 0.24 16.04 11.13
C ILE A 75 1.10 15.92 12.39
N ASN A 76 1.94 16.92 12.68
CA ASN A 76 2.83 16.93 13.85
C ASN A 76 2.05 16.92 15.19
N ARG A 77 0.90 17.62 15.26
CA ARG A 77 0.07 17.69 16.48
C ARG A 77 -0.44 16.32 16.93
N ARG A 78 -0.76 15.44 15.97
CA ARG A 78 -1.29 14.09 16.21
C ARG A 78 -0.26 12.98 15.96
N LEU A 79 1.00 13.35 15.79
CA LEU A 79 2.06 12.43 15.39
C LEU A 79 2.44 11.52 16.55
N GLU A 80 2.19 10.23 16.40
CA GLU A 80 2.66 9.21 17.33
C GLU A 80 4.09 8.77 16.96
N GLN A 81 4.84 8.24 17.93
CA GLN A 81 6.16 7.65 17.69
C GLN A 81 6.05 6.14 17.86
N MET A 82 6.40 5.40 16.82
CA MET A 82 6.32 3.95 16.81
C MET A 82 7.33 3.37 15.82
N ASP A 83 8.11 2.39 16.28
CA ASP A 83 9.11 1.73 15.43
C ASP A 83 8.47 1.00 14.23
N ALA A 84 9.26 0.78 13.17
CA ALA A 84 8.78 0.21 11.92
C ALA A 84 8.01 -1.12 12.07
N ASP A 85 8.52 -2.07 12.86
CA ASP A 85 7.89 -3.39 13.03
C ASP A 85 6.52 -3.34 13.74
N PRO A 86 6.37 -2.74 14.93
CA PRO A 86 5.06 -2.58 15.56
C PRO A 86 4.13 -1.70 14.71
N GLY A 87 4.65 -0.65 14.08
CA GLY A 87 3.85 0.20 13.19
C GLY A 87 3.31 -0.55 11.99
N LEU A 88 4.10 -1.40 11.32
CA LEU A 88 3.63 -2.24 10.23
C LEU A 88 2.57 -3.27 10.67
N LYS A 89 2.60 -3.73 11.93
CA LYS A 89 1.53 -4.58 12.48
C LYS A 89 0.22 -3.79 12.65
N GLU A 90 0.29 -2.54 13.11
CA GLU A 90 -0.89 -1.67 13.19
C GLU A 90 -1.42 -1.31 11.80
N VAL A 91 -0.54 -1.02 10.83
CA VAL A 91 -0.95 -0.81 9.42
C VAL A 91 -1.73 -2.03 8.90
N ALA A 92 -1.31 -3.25 9.24
CA ALA A 92 -1.99 -4.47 8.82
C ALA A 92 -3.38 -4.65 9.46
N LYS A 93 -3.65 -4.05 10.63
CA LYS A 93 -4.99 -4.04 11.24
C LYS A 93 -5.95 -3.06 10.54
N GLY A 94 -5.40 -2.13 9.75
CA GLY A 94 -6.16 -1.09 9.06
C GLY A 94 -6.24 0.22 9.84
N SER A 95 -6.71 1.28 9.17
CA SER A 95 -6.89 2.63 9.76
C SER A 95 -5.64 3.30 10.34
N PHE A 96 -4.45 2.86 9.92
CA PHE A 96 -3.16 3.36 10.40
C PHE A 96 -2.16 3.55 9.26
N SER A 97 -1.31 4.57 9.37
CA SER A 97 -0.19 4.78 8.44
C SER A 97 1.11 5.06 9.19
N ILE A 98 2.22 4.55 8.66
CA ILE A 98 3.55 4.84 9.18
C ILE A 98 4.34 5.72 8.20
N ILE A 99 4.94 6.78 8.71
CA ILE A 99 5.81 7.69 7.99
C ILE A 99 7.24 7.19 8.15
N ASN A 100 7.90 6.89 7.02
CA ASN A 100 9.27 6.41 7.01
C ASN A 100 9.94 6.72 5.66
N TYR A 101 11.27 6.52 5.57
CA TYR A 101 11.96 6.61 4.29
C TYR A 101 11.57 5.45 3.38
N GLU A 102 11.20 5.79 2.14
CA GLU A 102 10.73 4.84 1.12
C GLU A 102 11.67 3.63 0.97
N LYS A 103 12.97 3.86 0.84
CA LYS A 103 13.96 2.79 0.67
C LYS A 103 14.09 1.92 1.91
N TYR A 104 14.07 2.52 3.09
CA TYR A 104 14.20 1.80 4.36
C TYR A 104 12.99 0.88 4.60
N ILE A 105 11.78 1.44 4.53
CA ILE A 105 10.56 0.66 4.73
C ILE A 105 10.34 -0.37 3.61
N GLY A 106 10.74 -0.04 2.38
CA GLY A 106 10.69 -0.97 1.25
C GLY A 106 11.56 -2.21 1.45
N VAL A 107 12.75 -2.08 2.05
CA VAL A 107 13.59 -3.22 2.43
C VAL A 107 12.93 -4.07 3.51
N ILE A 108 12.34 -3.45 4.53
CA ILE A 108 11.64 -4.17 5.62
C ILE A 108 10.45 -4.96 5.05
N ILE A 109 9.59 -4.31 4.26
CA ILE A 109 8.44 -4.93 3.60
C ILE A 109 8.89 -6.06 2.67
N GLY A 110 9.90 -5.81 1.82
CA GLY A 110 10.44 -6.77 0.88
C GLY A 110 11.04 -8.02 1.54
N THR A 111 11.71 -7.84 2.69
CA THR A 111 12.40 -8.93 3.39
C THR A 111 11.50 -9.72 4.32
N ARG A 112 10.49 -9.10 4.95
CA ARG A 112 9.70 -9.71 6.04
C ARG A 112 8.23 -9.95 5.70
N TYR A 113 7.67 -9.18 4.77
CA TYR A 113 6.23 -9.13 4.53
C TYR A 113 5.83 -9.43 3.08
N THR A 114 6.80 -9.58 2.18
CA THR A 114 6.55 -9.96 0.79
C THR A 114 6.73 -11.46 0.62
N ASP A 115 5.69 -12.14 0.13
CA ASP A 115 5.70 -13.59 -0.04
C ASP A 115 6.62 -14.05 -1.19
N LYS A 116 6.68 -15.37 -1.43
CA LYS A 116 7.45 -15.95 -2.54
C LYS A 116 6.93 -15.57 -3.92
N MET A 117 5.63 -15.31 -4.04
CA MET A 117 4.95 -14.90 -5.29
C MET A 117 5.04 -13.38 -5.54
N GLY A 118 5.62 -12.62 -4.63
CA GLY A 118 5.77 -11.17 -4.73
C GLY A 118 4.58 -10.37 -4.20
N TYR A 119 3.61 -11.02 -3.56
CA TYR A 119 2.49 -10.35 -2.91
C TYR A 119 2.96 -9.63 -1.64
N THR A 120 2.59 -8.36 -1.52
CA THR A 120 2.80 -7.53 -0.33
C THR A 120 1.44 -6.95 0.12
N PRO A 121 1.05 -7.11 1.39
CA PRO A 121 -0.21 -6.55 1.91
C PRO A 121 -0.11 -5.05 2.21
N TYR A 122 1.05 -4.42 1.96
CA TYR A 122 1.31 -3.02 2.27
C TYR A 122 1.35 -2.15 1.02
N TYR A 123 0.76 -0.96 1.14
CA TYR A 123 0.85 0.09 0.15
C TYR A 123 1.84 1.16 0.59
N VAL A 124 2.84 1.44 -0.24
CA VAL A 124 3.76 2.57 -0.07
C VAL A 124 3.32 3.68 -1.02
N SER A 125 3.09 4.88 -0.49
CA SER A 125 2.71 6.04 -1.31
C SER A 125 3.75 6.33 -2.40
N LYS A 126 3.26 6.63 -3.61
CA LYS A 126 4.06 6.96 -4.79
C LYS A 126 4.43 8.43 -4.85
N LYS A 127 3.55 9.31 -4.37
CA LYS A 127 3.84 10.75 -4.30
C LYS A 127 4.83 11.04 -3.18
N GLY A 128 4.76 10.25 -2.11
CA GLY A 128 5.66 10.36 -0.98
C GLY A 128 5.56 11.72 -0.30
N ILE A 129 6.37 11.88 0.74
CA ILE A 129 6.53 13.17 1.41
C ILE A 129 7.91 13.65 1.04
N VAL A 130 8.00 14.76 0.33
CA VAL A 130 9.27 15.38 -0.05
C VAL A 130 9.83 16.17 1.14
N VAL A 131 10.27 15.45 2.16
CA VAL A 131 11.43 15.89 2.93
C VAL A 131 12.60 15.31 2.17
N THR A 132 13.52 16.13 1.68
CA THR A 132 14.68 15.65 0.91
C THR A 132 15.90 15.54 1.84
N PRO A 133 16.03 14.48 2.66
CA PRO A 133 17.31 14.21 3.29
C PRO A 133 18.24 13.69 2.19
N PHE A 134 19.26 14.48 1.88
CA PHE A 134 20.36 13.98 1.09
C PHE A 134 21.35 13.29 2.02
N TYR A 135 21.67 12.03 1.72
CA TYR A 135 22.83 11.38 2.31
C TYR A 135 24.08 11.94 1.61
N GLY A 136 25.00 12.47 2.40
CA GLY A 136 26.23 13.07 1.90
C GLY A 136 27.44 12.57 2.67
N TRP A 137 28.62 12.78 2.08
CA TRP A 137 29.89 12.48 2.72
C TRP A 137 30.45 13.76 3.36
N ALA A 138 30.74 13.70 4.65
CA ALA A 138 31.33 14.82 5.38
C ALA A 138 32.86 14.67 5.42
N PHE A 139 33.57 15.69 4.95
CA PHE A 139 35.03 15.78 5.01
C PHE A 139 35.46 16.93 5.90
N ARG A 140 36.67 16.84 6.48
CA ARG A 140 37.27 18.00 7.15
C ARG A 140 37.47 19.12 6.12
N ARG A 141 37.27 20.36 6.55
CA ARG A 141 37.52 21.53 5.71
C ARG A 141 38.96 21.50 5.21
N GLY A 142 39.16 21.61 3.90
CA GLY A 142 40.47 21.55 3.26
C GLY A 142 41.03 20.14 3.00
N ALA A 143 40.21 19.09 3.14
CA ALA A 143 40.65 17.74 2.79
C ALA A 143 41.08 17.68 1.30
N PRO A 144 42.33 17.30 0.97
CA PRO A 144 42.87 17.41 -0.39
C PRO A 144 42.18 16.48 -1.41
N PHE A 145 41.44 15.48 -0.93
CA PHE A 145 40.75 14.50 -1.75
C PHE A 145 39.25 14.79 -1.95
N SER A 146 38.67 15.82 -1.31
CA SER A 146 37.23 16.08 -1.36
C SER A 146 36.72 16.29 -2.79
N ASP A 147 37.51 16.98 -3.60
CA ASP A 147 37.14 17.35 -4.97
C ASP A 147 37.26 16.16 -5.92
N LEU A 148 38.31 15.35 -5.75
CA LEU A 148 38.45 14.10 -6.48
C LEU A 148 37.32 13.14 -6.12
N PHE A 149 37.03 12.95 -4.83
CA PHE A 149 35.96 12.10 -4.37
C PHE A 149 34.60 12.54 -4.92
N SER A 150 34.29 13.84 -4.83
CA SER A 150 33.03 14.39 -5.34
C SER A 150 32.87 14.20 -6.85
N ARG A 151 33.97 14.31 -7.62
CA ARG A 151 33.96 14.02 -9.06
C ARG A 151 33.67 12.54 -9.33
N LEU A 152 34.34 11.64 -8.62
CA LEU A 152 34.14 10.19 -8.77
C LEU A 152 32.71 9.78 -8.42
N VAL A 153 32.16 10.29 -7.32
CA VAL A 153 30.76 10.00 -6.94
C VAL A 153 29.79 10.48 -8.01
N ARG A 154 29.97 11.68 -8.58
CA ARG A 154 29.14 12.16 -9.70
C ARG A 154 29.27 11.30 -10.95
N GLN A 155 30.46 10.78 -11.25
CA GLN A 155 30.64 9.85 -12.37
C GLN A 155 29.95 8.51 -12.12
N LEU A 156 30.05 7.97 -10.90
CA LEU A 156 29.36 6.73 -10.52
C LEU A 156 27.83 6.88 -10.55
N ASP A 157 27.32 8.06 -10.17
CA ASP A 157 25.90 8.38 -10.26
C ASP A 157 25.46 8.55 -11.73
N GLY A 158 26.20 9.33 -12.51
CA GLY A 158 25.92 9.59 -13.92
C GLY A 158 26.02 8.37 -14.83
N THR A 159 26.81 7.36 -14.44
CA THR A 159 26.86 6.05 -15.12
C THR A 159 25.77 5.08 -14.65
N GLY A 160 25.02 5.42 -13.59
CA GLY A 160 23.97 4.60 -13.02
C GLY A 160 24.46 3.43 -12.15
N ILE A 161 25.77 3.34 -11.87
CA ILE A 161 26.36 2.26 -11.07
C ILE A 161 25.78 2.25 -9.66
N ILE A 162 25.63 3.43 -9.05
CA ILE A 162 25.04 3.56 -7.71
C ILE A 162 23.62 2.99 -7.68
N GLY A 163 22.81 3.34 -8.68
CA GLY A 163 21.44 2.83 -8.80
C GLY A 163 21.38 1.32 -9.03
N TYR A 164 22.29 0.78 -9.83
CA TYR A 164 22.41 -0.67 -10.05
C TYR A 164 22.78 -1.42 -8.77
N TRP A 165 23.85 -0.99 -8.07
CA TRP A 165 24.26 -1.63 -6.81
C TRP A 165 23.21 -1.52 -5.72
N LEU A 166 22.50 -0.39 -5.62
CA LEU A 166 21.42 -0.24 -4.66
C LEU A 166 20.31 -1.29 -4.91
N LYS A 167 19.91 -1.48 -6.16
CA LYS A 167 18.90 -2.51 -6.51
C LYS A 167 19.42 -3.91 -6.24
N ASP A 168 20.66 -4.20 -6.60
CA ASP A 168 21.24 -5.53 -6.42
C ASP A 168 21.40 -5.90 -4.95
N VAL A 169 21.92 -4.98 -4.11
CA VAL A 169 22.06 -5.20 -2.66
C VAL A 169 20.70 -5.41 -2.00
N ILE A 170 19.67 -4.62 -2.37
CA ILE A 170 18.31 -4.81 -1.85
C ILE A 170 17.78 -6.19 -2.28
N ALA A 171 17.92 -6.55 -3.55
CA ALA A 171 17.45 -7.83 -4.08
C ALA A 171 18.17 -9.00 -3.41
N GLN A 172 19.49 -8.92 -3.23
CA GLN A 172 20.29 -9.90 -2.51
C GLN A 172 19.81 -10.06 -1.07
N ARG A 173 19.60 -8.96 -0.35
CA ARG A 173 19.13 -9.00 1.04
C ARG A 173 17.76 -9.66 1.19
N VAL A 174 16.86 -9.38 0.24
CA VAL A 174 15.54 -10.02 0.15
C VAL A 174 15.69 -11.52 -0.10
N ARG A 175 16.57 -11.93 -1.03
CA ARG A 175 16.85 -13.35 -1.31
C ARG A 175 17.38 -14.08 -0.07
N GLU A 176 18.42 -13.56 0.57
CA GLU A 176 19.05 -14.17 1.76
C GLU A 176 18.04 -14.38 2.90
N ARG A 177 17.23 -13.36 3.20
CA ARG A 177 16.19 -13.44 4.25
C ARG A 177 15.07 -14.42 3.89
N LYS A 178 14.67 -14.47 2.62
CA LYS A 178 13.67 -15.44 2.15
C LYS A 178 14.17 -16.87 2.30
N VAL A 179 15.41 -17.17 1.90
CA VAL A 179 16.01 -18.51 2.09
C VAL A 179 15.99 -18.89 3.57
N ALA A 180 16.39 -17.98 4.47
CA ALA A 180 16.33 -18.22 5.91
C ALA A 180 14.90 -18.46 6.44
N ALA A 181 13.89 -17.76 5.92
CA ALA A 181 12.49 -17.90 6.33
C ALA A 181 11.79 -19.15 5.77
N VAL A 182 12.22 -19.68 4.61
CA VAL A 182 11.70 -20.94 4.05
C VAL A 182 11.94 -22.12 4.99
N PHE A 183 13.03 -22.09 5.76
CA PHE A 183 13.30 -23.12 6.77
C PHE A 183 12.37 -23.05 7.99
N THR A 184 11.52 -22.02 8.12
CA THR A 184 10.75 -21.78 9.36
C THR A 184 9.23 -21.73 9.19
N LYS A 185 8.66 -21.51 7.99
CA LYS A 185 7.20 -21.47 7.82
C LYS A 185 6.71 -22.02 6.48
N THR A 186 6.09 -23.20 6.53
CA THR A 186 5.07 -23.68 5.60
C THR A 186 3.72 -23.12 6.07
N GLN A 187 3.26 -22.02 5.48
CA GLN A 187 1.87 -21.59 5.66
C GLN A 187 1.34 -21.12 4.32
N ASP A 188 0.37 -21.88 3.81
CA ASP A 188 -0.27 -21.71 2.53
C ASP A 188 -0.99 -20.37 2.44
N ALA A 189 -0.82 -19.70 1.30
CA ALA A 189 -1.59 -18.51 0.93
C ALA A 189 -3.03 -18.95 0.61
N GLN A 190 -3.90 -18.93 1.62
CA GLN A 190 -5.33 -19.11 1.42
C GLN A 190 -5.92 -17.84 0.81
N LEU A 191 -6.41 -17.96 -0.43
CA LEU A 191 -7.30 -16.95 -1.02
C LEU A 191 -8.51 -16.75 -0.09
N PRO A 192 -8.99 -15.51 0.11
CA PRO A 192 -10.13 -15.27 0.99
C PRO A 192 -11.35 -16.05 0.47
N PRO A 193 -11.99 -16.89 1.31
CA PRO A 193 -13.16 -17.65 0.90
C PRO A 193 -14.31 -16.70 0.58
N LEU A 194 -15.06 -17.02 -0.48
CA LEU A 194 -16.21 -16.23 -0.91
C LEU A 194 -17.29 -16.26 0.19
N GLY A 195 -17.39 -15.18 0.96
CA GLY A 195 -18.30 -15.10 2.10
C GLY A 195 -19.76 -14.85 1.73
N LEU A 196 -20.67 -15.33 2.58
CA LEU A 196 -22.15 -15.18 2.49
C LEU A 196 -22.62 -13.73 2.32
N ASN A 197 -21.82 -12.76 2.78
CA ASN A 197 -22.07 -11.33 2.62
C ASN A 197 -22.25 -10.91 1.15
N HIS A 198 -21.58 -11.58 0.21
CA HIS A 198 -21.71 -11.28 -1.22
C HIS A 198 -23.03 -11.80 -1.84
N MET A 199 -23.78 -12.66 -1.15
CA MET A 199 -25.04 -13.24 -1.63
C MET A 199 -26.30 -12.69 -0.92
N GLN A 200 -26.15 -11.80 0.06
CA GLN A 200 -27.27 -11.27 0.86
C GLN A 200 -28.35 -10.59 0.00
N GLY A 201 -27.96 -9.86 -1.05
CA GLY A 201 -28.90 -9.19 -1.96
C GLY A 201 -29.88 -10.14 -2.66
N ALA A 202 -29.43 -11.35 -3.03
CA ALA A 202 -30.30 -12.36 -3.64
C ALA A 202 -31.35 -12.88 -2.65
N PHE A 203 -30.96 -13.06 -1.39
CA PHE A 203 -31.90 -13.45 -0.32
C PHE A 203 -32.92 -12.36 -0.01
N TYR A 204 -32.53 -11.08 -0.01
CA TYR A 204 -33.48 -9.96 0.16
C TYR A 204 -34.50 -9.89 -0.98
N ALA A 205 -34.06 -10.06 -2.23
CA ALA A 205 -34.97 -10.08 -3.38
C ALA A 205 -35.98 -11.23 -3.30
N LEU A 206 -35.53 -12.42 -2.89
CA LEU A 206 -36.40 -13.57 -2.68
C LEU A 206 -37.44 -13.29 -1.59
N PHE A 207 -37.00 -12.77 -0.44
CA PHE A 207 -37.89 -12.49 0.70
C PHE A 207 -38.94 -11.43 0.34
N PHE A 208 -38.54 -10.40 -0.40
CA PHE A 208 -39.44 -9.37 -0.92
C PHE A 208 -40.47 -9.96 -1.89
N GLY A 209 -40.04 -10.84 -2.81
CA GLY A 209 -40.94 -11.54 -3.73
C GLY A 209 -41.98 -12.39 -3.01
N VAL A 210 -41.58 -13.11 -1.95
CA VAL A 210 -42.50 -13.91 -1.14
C VAL A 210 -43.49 -13.02 -0.39
N ILE A 211 -43.06 -11.89 0.18
CA ILE A 211 -43.95 -10.93 0.84
C ILE A 211 -44.99 -10.36 -0.14
N VAL A 212 -44.57 -9.94 -1.33
CA VAL A 212 -45.49 -9.41 -2.36
C VAL A 212 -46.49 -10.49 -2.81
N CYS A 213 -46.04 -11.72 -2.98
CA CYS A 213 -46.90 -12.85 -3.31
C CYS A 213 -47.95 -13.11 -2.22
N LEU A 214 -47.54 -13.13 -0.95
CA LEU A 214 -48.45 -13.32 0.19
C LEU A 214 -49.45 -12.16 0.37
N LEU A 215 -49.05 -10.92 0.05
CA LEU A 215 -49.93 -9.74 0.09
C LEU A 215 -50.95 -9.72 -1.05
N THR A 216 -50.62 -10.28 -2.21
CA THR A 216 -51.51 -10.36 -3.38
C THR A 216 -52.43 -11.58 -3.36
N LEU A 217 -52.08 -12.62 -2.57
CA LEU A 217 -52.92 -13.79 -2.34
C LEU A 217 -54.01 -13.56 -1.27
N ARG A 218 -54.10 -12.35 -0.72
CA ARG A 218 -55.17 -11.88 0.16
C ARG A 218 -56.16 -11.02 -0.61
#